data_AF-A0A1X1KB23-F1
#
_entry.id   AF-A0A1X1KB23-F1
#
_cell.length_a   1.000
_cell.length_b   1.000
_cell.length_c   1.000
_cell.angle_alpha   90.00
_cell.angle_beta   90.00
_cell.angle_gamma   90.00
#
_symmetry.space_group_name_H-M   'P 1'
#
loop_
_entity.id
_entity.type
_entity.pdbx_description
1 polymer ?
#
loop_
_entity_poly.entity_id
_entity_poly.type
_entity_poly.pdbx_seq_one_letter_code
_entity_poly.pdbx_strand_id
1 'polypeptide(L)'
;MEKFYYSITLLFLSRQGYWNDSNNVKELSLLQSTYKYFFSSVSLIFIFCFAKQEVYKLLSENQIWGILSYFELVKILVPAILLLGIIYENIYVLKTKTESTMRIFFNVTGREFWNIVFLKNLILVSPILVVIFFYDISLGIFACLLVFLLNSIFFIPKIRYVRPRFKKSFSMTYLLSVVDGLTVFKAMTIPVSSTFMFMFMWLVLPDFLGIDISNKAMILNTALFSGTVFFSNKGINFYFLTLNKDFPYLKAVGVNLNKFIKKRIWSLNLISILIPSISLYFFLNYLGYGFIDISLFLFGVSLAYFLCQGIQMLEIIIFRKYHFKNAKELDAFSIPINTRITLYIIRFVPVMVCLLFNQIKLFGLWGLILLNIVYISIIYCSLYRYMLSKVIKGDNHVHFIH
;
A
#
# COMPACT_ATOMS: atom_id res chain seq x y z
N MET A 1 -14.61 -20.79 -30.50
CA MET A 1 -13.22 -20.28 -30.56
C MET A 1 -13.18 -18.76 -30.61
N GLU A 2 -13.92 -18.10 -31.50
CA GLU A 2 -13.97 -16.63 -31.60
C GLU A 2 -14.42 -15.94 -30.30
N LYS A 3 -15.53 -16.38 -29.70
CA LYS A 3 -16.01 -15.86 -28.40
C LYS A 3 -14.95 -15.90 -27.31
N PHE A 4 -14.15 -16.97 -27.26
CA PHE A 4 -13.08 -17.15 -26.29
C PHE A 4 -11.89 -16.21 -26.56
N TYR A 5 -11.49 -16.10 -27.83
CA TYR A 5 -10.44 -15.18 -28.29
C TYR A 5 -10.76 -13.71 -27.98
N TYR A 6 -11.97 -13.25 -28.31
CA TYR A 6 -12.43 -11.90 -27.97
C TYR A 6 -12.48 -11.66 -26.46
N SER A 7 -12.93 -12.66 -25.69
CA SER A 7 -13.02 -12.54 -24.23
C SER A 7 -11.64 -12.38 -23.57
N ILE A 8 -10.62 -13.08 -24.05
CA ILE A 8 -9.24 -12.90 -23.55
C ILE A 8 -8.70 -11.52 -23.95
N THR A 9 -8.93 -11.11 -25.20
CA THR A 9 -8.46 -9.81 -25.72
C THR A 9 -9.02 -8.66 -24.88
N LEU A 10 -10.31 -8.70 -24.53
CA LEU A 10 -10.96 -7.71 -23.67
C LEU A 10 -10.37 -7.66 -22.26
N LEU A 11 -9.97 -8.80 -21.68
CA LEU A 11 -9.31 -8.81 -20.38
C LEU A 11 -7.92 -8.19 -20.42
N PHE A 12 -7.16 -8.38 -21.50
CA PHE A 12 -5.87 -7.70 -21.70
C PHE A 12 -6.05 -6.20 -21.90
N LEU A 13 -7.07 -5.78 -22.67
CA LEU A 13 -7.41 -4.37 -22.88
C LEU A 13 -7.85 -3.67 -21.58
N SER A 14 -8.73 -4.31 -20.81
CA SER A 14 -9.19 -3.76 -19.52
C SER A 14 -8.04 -3.51 -18.53
N ARG A 15 -6.98 -4.33 -18.60
CA ARG A 15 -5.78 -4.19 -17.78
C ARG A 15 -4.89 -3.02 -18.20
N GLN A 16 -4.75 -2.77 -19.50
CA GLN A 16 -3.92 -1.68 -20.01
C GLN A 16 -4.47 -0.30 -19.64
N GLY A 17 -5.77 -0.22 -19.35
CA GLY A 17 -6.45 1.02 -19.00
C GLY A 17 -6.61 1.90 -20.23
N TYR A 18 -7.85 2.26 -20.56
CA TYR A 18 -8.10 3.26 -21.60
C TYR A 18 -7.81 4.64 -21.04
N TRP A 19 -6.54 5.03 -21.06
CA TRP A 19 -6.05 6.38 -20.73
C TRP A 19 -5.17 6.90 -21.85
N ASN A 20 -5.64 6.73 -23.08
CA ASN A 20 -5.13 7.52 -24.19
C ASN A 20 -6.17 8.63 -24.39
N ASP A 21 -5.75 9.90 -24.39
CA ASP A 21 -6.63 11.07 -24.62
C ASP A 21 -7.34 11.05 -25.99
N SER A 22 -7.03 10.06 -26.82
CA SER A 22 -7.73 9.78 -28.07
C SER A 22 -9.06 9.06 -27.80
N ASN A 23 -10.17 9.70 -28.17
CA ASN A 23 -11.53 9.14 -28.17
C ASN A 23 -11.72 7.85 -29.00
N ASN A 24 -10.67 7.35 -29.67
CA ASN A 24 -10.74 6.17 -30.52
C ASN A 24 -10.06 4.98 -29.84
N VAL A 25 -10.87 3.97 -29.52
CA VAL A 25 -10.38 2.64 -29.12
C VAL A 25 -9.72 2.01 -30.35
N LYS A 26 -8.39 1.90 -30.35
CA LYS A 26 -7.69 1.08 -31.34
C LYS A 26 -8.02 -0.38 -31.05
N GLU A 27 -8.65 -1.07 -32.02
CA GLU A 27 -8.82 -2.51 -31.97
C GLU A 27 -7.45 -3.19 -31.97
N LEU A 28 -6.94 -3.52 -30.79
CA LEU A 28 -5.72 -4.30 -30.63
C LEU A 28 -6.09 -5.78 -30.74
N SER A 29 -5.42 -6.49 -31.64
CA SER A 29 -5.54 -7.95 -31.71
C SER A 29 -4.92 -8.62 -30.47
N LEU A 30 -5.38 -9.82 -30.12
CA LEU A 30 -4.79 -10.62 -29.04
C LEU A 30 -3.28 -10.81 -29.24
N LEU A 31 -2.85 -10.98 -30.48
CA LEU A 31 -1.45 -11.17 -30.83
C LEU A 31 -0.62 -9.91 -30.48
N GLN A 32 -1.14 -8.71 -30.78
CA GLN A 32 -0.52 -7.44 -30.39
C GLN A 32 -0.50 -7.20 -28.87
N SER A 33 -1.44 -7.74 -28.11
CA SER A 33 -1.43 -7.61 -26.65
C SER A 33 -0.55 -8.64 -25.94
N THR A 34 -0.28 -9.79 -26.59
CA THR A 34 0.41 -10.94 -25.96
C THR A 34 1.83 -11.18 -26.46
N TYR A 35 2.23 -10.67 -27.64
CA TYR A 35 3.54 -10.97 -28.25
C TYR A 35 4.73 -10.67 -27.33
N LYS A 36 4.65 -9.63 -26.50
CA LYS A 36 5.74 -9.25 -25.57
C LYS A 36 6.06 -10.38 -24.59
N TYR A 37 5.04 -11.08 -24.10
CA TYR A 37 5.21 -12.18 -23.15
C TYR A 37 5.77 -13.42 -23.83
N PHE A 38 5.29 -13.75 -25.03
CA PHE A 38 5.82 -14.88 -25.81
C PHE A 38 7.24 -14.65 -26.32
N PHE A 39 7.54 -13.44 -26.82
CA PHE A 39 8.89 -13.14 -27.31
C PHE A 39 9.90 -13.07 -26.17
N SER A 40 9.52 -12.51 -25.02
CA SER A 40 10.38 -12.52 -23.83
C SER A 40 10.61 -13.93 -23.30
N SER A 41 9.59 -14.78 -23.25
CA SER A 41 9.77 -16.17 -22.79
C SER A 41 10.70 -16.97 -23.73
N VAL A 42 10.51 -16.87 -25.05
CA VAL A 42 11.40 -17.49 -26.05
C VAL A 42 12.82 -16.93 -25.97
N SER A 43 12.98 -15.61 -25.87
CA SER A 43 14.29 -14.97 -25.75
C SER A 43 15.01 -15.42 -24.48
N LEU A 44 14.31 -15.53 -23.35
CA LEU A 44 14.87 -16.03 -22.10
C LEU A 44 15.33 -17.47 -22.24
N ILE A 45 14.55 -18.34 -22.89
CA ILE A 45 14.97 -19.73 -23.17
C ILE A 45 16.31 -19.74 -23.94
N PHE A 46 16.43 -18.93 -25.00
CA PHE A 46 17.67 -18.87 -25.79
C PHE A 46 18.85 -18.33 -24.97
N ILE A 47 18.69 -17.20 -24.29
CA ILE A 47 19.74 -16.60 -23.45
C ILE A 47 20.23 -17.62 -22.42
N PHE A 48 19.29 -18.30 -21.75
CA PHE A 48 19.61 -19.26 -20.72
C PHE A 48 20.18 -20.57 -21.26
N CYS A 49 19.82 -21.01 -22.46
CA CYS A 49 20.46 -22.15 -23.11
C CYS A 49 21.95 -21.92 -23.37
N PHE A 50 22.35 -20.70 -23.77
CA PHE A 50 23.74 -20.39 -24.10
C PHE A 50 24.57 -19.89 -22.91
N ALA A 51 23.99 -19.09 -22.01
CA ALA A 51 24.70 -18.43 -20.92
C ALA A 51 24.49 -19.08 -19.55
N LYS A 52 23.93 -20.30 -19.47
CA LYS A 52 23.58 -20.96 -18.20
C LYS A 52 24.71 -20.93 -17.18
N GLN A 53 25.86 -21.46 -17.58
CA GLN A 53 26.98 -21.67 -16.67
C GLN A 53 27.57 -20.35 -16.21
N GLU A 54 27.65 -19.36 -17.10
CA GLU A 54 28.15 -18.02 -16.79
C GLU A 54 27.23 -17.26 -15.84
N VAL A 55 25.92 -17.31 -16.07
CA VAL A 55 24.93 -16.66 -15.19
C VAL A 55 24.88 -17.32 -13.82
N TYR A 56 24.94 -18.66 -13.75
CA TYR A 56 25.01 -19.37 -12.48
C TYR A 56 26.25 -19.00 -11.69
N LYS A 57 27.41 -19.01 -12.34
CA LYS A 57 28.69 -18.68 -11.73
C LYS A 57 28.67 -17.25 -11.18
N LEU A 58 28.18 -16.28 -11.97
CA LEU A 58 28.07 -14.88 -11.56
C LEU A 58 27.10 -14.69 -10.37
N LEU A 59 25.99 -15.42 -10.33
CA LEU A 59 25.01 -15.34 -9.23
C LEU A 59 25.45 -16.10 -7.97
N SER A 60 26.29 -17.13 -8.11
CA SER A 60 26.81 -17.91 -6.98
C SER A 60 28.04 -17.27 -6.34
N GLU A 61 28.93 -16.65 -7.14
CA GLU A 61 30.16 -16.02 -6.65
C GLU A 61 29.89 -14.71 -5.93
N ASN A 62 28.87 -13.98 -6.38
CA ASN A 62 28.45 -12.77 -5.71
C ASN A 62 27.52 -13.12 -4.55
N GLN A 63 27.77 -12.50 -3.40
CA GLN A 63 26.91 -12.63 -2.22
C GLN A 63 26.32 -11.27 -1.87
N ILE A 64 25.05 -11.26 -1.47
CA ILE A 64 24.48 -10.11 -0.79
C ILE A 64 24.86 -10.25 0.68
N TRP A 65 25.65 -9.28 1.15
CA TRP A 65 25.94 -9.08 2.57
C TRP A 65 26.57 -10.30 3.27
N GLY A 66 27.22 -11.21 2.52
CA GLY A 66 27.97 -12.36 3.05
C GLY A 66 27.12 -13.52 3.62
N ILE A 67 25.79 -13.46 3.49
CA ILE A 67 24.86 -14.41 4.14
C ILE A 67 24.13 -15.28 3.11
N LEU A 68 23.71 -14.69 1.99
CA LEU A 68 23.01 -15.40 0.91
C LEU A 68 23.68 -15.08 -0.42
N SER A 69 23.90 -16.11 -1.22
CA SER A 69 24.28 -15.91 -2.62
C SER A 69 23.14 -15.20 -3.37
N TYR A 70 23.46 -14.37 -4.37
CA TYR A 70 22.41 -13.80 -5.24
C TYR A 70 21.56 -14.92 -5.86
N PHE A 71 22.16 -16.09 -6.08
CA PHE A 71 21.47 -17.28 -6.55
C PHE A 71 20.35 -17.77 -5.61
N GLU A 72 20.62 -17.88 -4.31
CA GLU A 72 19.60 -18.27 -3.32
C GLU A 72 18.50 -17.23 -3.18
N LEU A 73 18.87 -15.95 -3.24
CA LEU A 73 17.90 -14.85 -3.23
C LEU A 73 16.98 -14.88 -4.44
N VAL A 74 17.50 -15.13 -5.64
CA VAL A 74 16.70 -15.26 -6.87
C VAL A 74 15.76 -16.46 -6.77
N LYS A 75 16.22 -17.60 -6.21
CA LYS A 75 15.38 -18.78 -5.98
C LYS A 75 14.18 -18.51 -5.07
N ILE A 76 14.28 -17.59 -4.12
CA ILE A 76 13.19 -17.25 -3.19
C ILE A 76 12.32 -16.12 -3.75
N LEU A 77 12.95 -15.04 -4.23
CA LEU A 77 12.26 -13.82 -4.66
C LEU A 77 11.44 -14.03 -5.93
N VAL A 78 11.95 -14.79 -6.90
CA VAL A 78 11.25 -14.97 -8.19
C VAL A 78 9.90 -15.71 -7.99
N PRO A 79 9.82 -16.83 -7.24
CA PRO A 79 8.54 -17.43 -6.89
C PRO A 79 7.64 -16.52 -6.04
N ALA A 80 8.20 -15.73 -5.12
CA ALA A 80 7.42 -14.81 -4.30
C ALA A 80 6.77 -13.68 -5.14
N ILE A 81 7.51 -13.12 -6.10
CA ILE A 81 7.00 -12.12 -7.05
C ILE A 81 5.90 -12.72 -7.93
N LEU A 82 6.07 -13.96 -8.41
CA LEU A 82 5.05 -14.68 -9.16
C LEU A 82 3.76 -14.80 -8.36
N LEU A 83 3.86 -15.21 -7.09
CA LEU A 83 2.74 -15.39 -6.19
C LEU A 83 2.00 -14.06 -5.93
N LEU A 84 2.74 -13.00 -5.60
CA LEU A 84 2.18 -11.66 -5.40
C LEU A 84 1.51 -11.11 -6.66
N GLY A 85 2.11 -11.33 -7.83
CA GLY A 85 1.56 -10.91 -9.12
C GLY A 85 0.21 -11.57 -9.43
N ILE A 86 0.09 -12.88 -9.22
CA ILE A 86 -1.17 -13.62 -9.46
C ILE A 86 -2.24 -13.18 -8.47
N ILE A 87 -1.89 -13.03 -7.19
CA ILE A 87 -2.82 -12.53 -6.16
C ILE A 87 -3.33 -11.15 -6.54
N TYR A 88 -2.43 -10.24 -6.95
CA TYR A 88 -2.81 -8.90 -7.39
C TYR A 88 -3.80 -8.93 -8.56
N GLU A 89 -3.51 -9.71 -9.60
CA GLU A 89 -4.39 -9.85 -10.77
C GLU A 89 -5.77 -10.41 -10.41
N ASN A 90 -5.82 -11.42 -9.56
CA ASN A 90 -7.09 -12.01 -9.14
C ASN A 90 -7.90 -11.07 -8.25
N ILE A 91 -7.25 -10.33 -7.35
CA ILE A 91 -7.89 -9.26 -6.57
C ILE A 91 -8.39 -8.15 -7.49
N TYR A 92 -7.62 -7.78 -8.51
CA TYR A 92 -8.01 -6.75 -9.48
C TYR A 92 -9.30 -7.15 -10.23
N VAL A 93 -9.35 -8.39 -10.73
CA VAL A 93 -10.53 -8.99 -11.39
C VAL A 93 -11.77 -8.94 -10.48
N LEU A 94 -11.62 -9.32 -9.22
CA LEU A 94 -12.71 -9.27 -8.23
C LEU A 94 -13.17 -7.84 -7.95
N LYS A 95 -12.21 -6.93 -7.69
CA LYS A 95 -12.50 -5.54 -7.29
C LYS A 95 -13.10 -4.73 -8.44
N THR A 96 -12.88 -5.12 -9.69
CA THR A 96 -13.47 -4.48 -10.87
C THR A 96 -14.81 -5.08 -11.25
N LYS A 97 -15.28 -6.12 -10.55
CA LYS A 97 -16.48 -6.88 -10.89
C LYS A 97 -16.50 -7.36 -12.35
N THR A 98 -15.32 -7.59 -12.94
CA THR A 98 -15.16 -7.97 -14.35
C THR A 98 -15.94 -9.23 -14.71
N GLU A 99 -16.06 -10.20 -13.80
CA GLU A 99 -16.91 -11.37 -14.04
C GLU A 99 -18.38 -10.98 -14.30
N SER A 100 -18.93 -10.04 -13.52
CA SER A 100 -20.31 -9.60 -13.71
C SER A 100 -20.49 -8.86 -15.03
N THR A 101 -19.53 -8.03 -15.42
CA THR A 101 -19.51 -7.33 -16.70
C THR A 101 -19.44 -8.32 -17.86
N MET A 102 -18.53 -9.30 -17.80
CA MET A 102 -18.39 -10.32 -18.84
C MET A 102 -19.60 -11.25 -18.93
N ARG A 103 -20.27 -11.52 -17.80
CA ARG A 103 -21.51 -12.29 -17.78
C ARG A 103 -22.67 -11.53 -18.41
N ILE A 104 -22.83 -10.24 -18.10
CA ILE A 104 -23.94 -9.41 -18.60
C ILE A 104 -23.78 -9.08 -20.09
N PHE A 105 -22.58 -8.64 -20.50
CA PHE A 105 -22.37 -8.10 -21.85
C PHE A 105 -21.90 -9.14 -22.87
N PHE A 106 -21.22 -10.19 -22.43
CA PHE A 106 -20.61 -11.19 -23.33
C PHE A 106 -21.14 -12.61 -23.10
N ASN A 107 -22.15 -12.76 -22.23
CA ASN A 107 -22.81 -14.02 -21.92
C ASN A 107 -21.81 -15.15 -21.58
N VAL A 108 -20.78 -14.83 -20.79
CA VAL A 108 -19.76 -15.79 -20.35
C VAL A 108 -20.20 -16.41 -19.02
N THR A 109 -20.22 -17.74 -18.94
CA THR A 109 -20.56 -18.42 -17.68
C THR A 109 -19.46 -18.22 -16.64
N GLY A 110 -19.78 -18.31 -15.34
CA GLY A 110 -18.77 -18.15 -14.28
C GLY A 110 -17.60 -19.14 -14.41
N ARG A 111 -17.88 -20.37 -14.87
CA ARG A 111 -16.88 -21.41 -15.10
C ARG A 111 -15.95 -21.05 -16.27
N GLU A 112 -16.52 -20.61 -17.38
CA GLU A 112 -15.76 -20.15 -18.55
C GLU A 112 -14.88 -18.94 -18.22
N PHE A 113 -15.41 -17.99 -17.44
CA PHE A 113 -14.67 -16.80 -17.04
C PHE A 113 -13.38 -17.13 -16.29
N TRP A 114 -13.44 -18.04 -15.32
CA TRP A 114 -12.24 -18.43 -14.57
C TRP A 114 -11.23 -19.23 -15.38
N ASN A 115 -11.69 -20.04 -16.35
CA ASN A 115 -10.79 -20.69 -17.32
C ASN A 115 -10.07 -19.65 -18.19
N ILE A 116 -10.79 -18.60 -18.61
CA ILE A 116 -10.22 -17.48 -19.37
C ILE A 116 -9.20 -16.71 -18.51
N VAL A 117 -9.52 -16.42 -17.25
CA VAL A 117 -8.60 -15.73 -16.32
C VAL A 117 -7.36 -16.57 -16.04
N PHE A 118 -7.50 -17.89 -15.89
CA PHE A 118 -6.38 -18.81 -15.76
C PHE A 118 -5.45 -18.74 -16.96
N LEU A 119 -5.98 -18.80 -18.18
CA LEU A 119 -5.19 -18.73 -19.41
C LEU A 119 -4.51 -17.37 -19.57
N LYS A 120 -5.21 -16.28 -19.23
CA LYS A 120 -4.65 -14.91 -19.17
C LYS A 120 -3.45 -14.87 -18.21
N ASN A 121 -3.62 -15.35 -16.99
CA ASN A 121 -2.58 -15.34 -15.95
C ASN A 121 -1.37 -16.20 -16.35
N LEU A 122 -1.59 -17.35 -17.00
CA LEU A 122 -0.51 -18.17 -17.54
C LEU A 122 0.32 -17.43 -18.61
N ILE A 123 -0.34 -16.75 -19.55
CA ILE A 123 0.35 -15.96 -20.59
C ILE A 123 1.20 -14.88 -19.93
N LEU A 124 0.65 -14.16 -18.95
CA LEU A 124 1.32 -13.07 -18.25
C LEU A 124 2.56 -13.52 -17.46
N VAL A 125 2.46 -14.67 -16.82
CA VAL A 125 3.49 -15.19 -15.93
C VAL A 125 4.50 -16.08 -16.68
N SER A 126 4.24 -16.39 -17.96
CA SER A 126 5.10 -17.26 -18.77
C SER A 126 6.59 -16.90 -18.77
N PRO A 127 7.03 -15.62 -18.82
CA PRO A 127 8.46 -15.31 -18.77
C PRO A 127 9.09 -15.65 -17.42
N ILE A 128 8.36 -15.45 -16.32
CA ILE A 128 8.82 -15.76 -14.96
C ILE A 128 8.84 -17.27 -14.73
N LEU A 129 7.86 -18.01 -15.26
CA LEU A 129 7.86 -19.47 -15.19
C LEU A 129 9.08 -20.04 -15.89
N VAL A 130 9.45 -19.54 -17.08
CA VAL A 130 10.68 -19.95 -17.77
C VAL A 130 11.91 -19.76 -16.88
N VAL A 131 12.02 -18.63 -16.19
CA VAL A 131 13.12 -18.34 -15.25
C VAL A 131 13.13 -19.36 -14.10
N ILE A 132 11.98 -19.68 -13.50
CA ILE A 132 11.90 -20.64 -12.39
C ILE A 132 12.25 -22.06 -12.85
N PHE A 133 11.67 -22.52 -13.98
CA PHE A 133 11.97 -23.84 -14.56
C PHE A 133 13.45 -24.02 -14.87
N PHE A 134 14.13 -22.94 -15.24
CA PHE A 134 15.54 -22.96 -15.51
C PHE A 134 16.39 -23.17 -14.26
N TYR A 135 15.99 -22.56 -13.13
CA TYR A 135 16.69 -22.67 -11.86
C TYR A 135 16.47 -24.00 -11.16
N ASP A 136 15.22 -24.45 -11.12
CA ASP A 136 14.82 -25.70 -10.49
C ASP A 136 13.48 -26.18 -11.08
N ILE A 137 13.52 -27.35 -11.72
CA ILE A 137 12.36 -27.97 -12.37
C ILE A 137 11.27 -28.27 -11.34
N SER A 138 11.63 -28.67 -10.12
CA SER A 138 10.66 -28.99 -9.07
C SER A 138 9.92 -27.75 -8.59
N LEU A 139 10.63 -26.63 -8.41
CA LEU A 139 10.04 -25.33 -8.11
C LEU A 139 9.17 -24.81 -9.26
N GLY A 140 9.56 -25.06 -10.51
CA GLY A 140 8.76 -24.71 -11.69
C GLY A 140 7.42 -25.45 -11.73
N ILE A 141 7.43 -26.77 -11.51
CA ILE A 141 6.22 -27.59 -11.42
C ILE A 141 5.35 -27.13 -10.25
N PHE A 142 5.96 -26.88 -9.08
CA PHE A 142 5.25 -26.36 -7.92
C PHE A 142 4.62 -24.98 -8.18
N ALA A 143 5.33 -24.07 -8.85
CA ALA A 143 4.81 -22.76 -9.23
C ALA A 143 3.61 -22.88 -10.18
N CYS A 144 3.65 -23.79 -11.15
CA CYS A 144 2.51 -24.08 -12.04
C CYS A 144 1.29 -24.60 -11.27
N LEU A 145 1.49 -25.55 -10.35
CA LEU A 145 0.42 -26.06 -9.48
C LEU A 145 -0.14 -24.94 -8.60
N LEU A 146 0.72 -24.05 -8.11
CA LEU A 146 0.33 -22.92 -7.28
C LEU A 146 -0.47 -21.88 -8.09
N VAL A 147 -0.11 -21.61 -9.35
CA VAL A 147 -0.92 -20.79 -10.27
C VAL A 147 -2.30 -21.41 -10.46
N PHE A 148 -2.38 -22.72 -10.64
CA PHE A 148 -3.65 -23.43 -10.76
C PHE A 148 -4.48 -23.34 -9.48
N LEU A 149 -3.88 -23.58 -8.32
CA LEU A 149 -4.55 -23.49 -7.02
C LEU A 149 -5.01 -22.07 -6.69
N LEU A 150 -4.19 -21.05 -6.91
CA LEU A 150 -4.58 -19.66 -6.65
C LEU A 150 -5.74 -19.23 -7.53
N ASN A 151 -5.78 -19.67 -8.79
CA ASN A 151 -6.91 -19.39 -9.67
C ASN A 151 -8.15 -20.24 -9.31
N SER A 152 -7.97 -21.46 -8.80
CA SER A 152 -9.07 -22.35 -8.41
C SER A 152 -9.70 -22.00 -7.04
N ILE A 153 -8.95 -21.42 -6.12
CA ILE A 153 -9.48 -20.88 -4.85
C ILE A 153 -10.56 -19.83 -5.11
N PHE A 154 -10.45 -19.06 -6.19
CA PHE A 154 -11.48 -18.10 -6.61
C PHE A 154 -12.62 -18.70 -7.43
N PHE A 155 -12.51 -19.96 -7.85
CA PHE A 155 -13.58 -20.75 -8.47
C PHE A 155 -14.71 -21.08 -7.48
N ILE A 156 -14.45 -20.99 -6.18
CA ILE A 156 -15.43 -21.20 -5.13
C ILE A 156 -16.21 -19.90 -4.91
N PRO A 157 -17.46 -19.76 -5.43
CA PRO A 157 -18.25 -18.55 -5.28
C PRO A 157 -18.58 -18.23 -3.82
N LYS A 158 -18.42 -19.19 -2.89
CA LYS A 158 -18.72 -19.03 -1.46
C LYS A 158 -17.72 -18.18 -0.67
N ILE A 159 -16.48 -17.97 -1.14
CA ILE A 159 -15.53 -17.12 -0.41
C ILE A 159 -15.86 -15.62 -0.62
N ARG A 160 -16.70 -15.27 -1.61
CA ARG A 160 -17.06 -13.87 -1.92
C ARG A 160 -17.85 -13.12 -0.85
N TYR A 161 -18.36 -13.79 0.17
CA TYR A 161 -19.11 -13.12 1.23
C TYR A 161 -18.88 -13.72 2.61
N VAL A 162 -17.62 -13.97 2.99
CA VAL A 162 -17.29 -13.87 4.41
C VAL A 162 -17.28 -12.37 4.76
N ARG A 163 -18.47 -11.76 4.74
CA ARG A 163 -18.71 -10.56 5.54
C ARG A 163 -18.50 -11.07 6.95
N PRO A 164 -17.44 -10.66 7.67
CA PRO A 164 -17.29 -11.12 9.03
C PRO A 164 -18.55 -10.67 9.78
N ARG A 165 -19.37 -11.63 10.22
CA ARG A 165 -20.58 -11.40 11.02
C ARG A 165 -20.17 -11.04 12.44
N PHE A 166 -19.37 -9.97 12.56
CA PHE A 166 -19.28 -9.27 13.82
C PHE A 166 -20.49 -8.33 13.86
N LYS A 167 -21.16 -8.25 15.02
CA LYS A 167 -22.01 -7.10 15.36
C LYS A 167 -21.10 -5.87 15.32
N LYS A 168 -20.91 -5.30 14.14
CA LYS A 168 -20.11 -4.10 13.97
C LYS A 168 -20.90 -2.97 14.58
N SER A 169 -20.27 -2.20 15.46
CA SER A 169 -20.83 -0.94 15.90
C SER A 169 -21.18 -0.11 14.64
N PHE A 170 -22.31 0.62 14.67
CA PHE A 170 -22.76 1.55 13.62
C PHE A 170 -21.60 2.44 13.07
N SER A 171 -20.67 2.67 13.99
CA SER A 171 -19.39 3.31 13.82
C SER A 171 -18.46 2.71 12.76
N MET A 172 -18.22 1.40 12.81
CA MET A 172 -17.36 0.70 11.86
C MET A 172 -18.07 0.36 10.57
N THR A 173 -19.40 0.18 10.60
CA THR A 173 -20.19 -0.03 9.38
C THR A 173 -20.18 1.19 8.49
N TYR A 174 -20.31 2.39 9.06
CA TYR A 174 -20.21 3.65 8.31
C TYR A 174 -18.80 3.88 7.75
N LEU A 175 -17.76 3.58 8.53
CA LEU A 175 -16.39 3.72 8.01
C LEU A 175 -16.14 2.82 6.80
N LEU A 176 -16.61 1.57 6.87
CA LEU A 176 -16.48 0.59 5.79
C LEU A 176 -17.44 0.84 4.61
N SER A 177 -18.46 1.70 4.75
CA SER A 177 -19.26 2.14 3.61
C SER A 177 -18.58 3.26 2.84
N VAL A 178 -17.78 4.11 3.51
CA VAL A 178 -17.00 5.18 2.88
C VAL A 178 -15.67 4.68 2.33
N VAL A 179 -14.97 3.81 3.07
CA VAL A 179 -13.63 3.33 2.76
C VAL A 179 -13.67 1.82 2.59
N ASP A 180 -13.40 1.32 1.37
CA ASP A 180 -13.38 -0.11 1.06
C ASP A 180 -12.50 -0.90 2.05
N GLY A 181 -12.94 -2.08 2.48
CA GLY A 181 -12.17 -2.92 3.42
C GLY A 181 -10.74 -3.24 2.96
N LEU A 182 -10.51 -3.38 1.64
CA LEU A 182 -9.17 -3.55 1.07
C LEU A 182 -8.27 -2.33 1.27
N THR A 183 -8.84 -1.13 1.23
CA THR A 183 -8.08 0.11 1.43
C THR A 183 -7.75 0.33 2.89
N VAL A 184 -8.66 -0.05 3.80
CA VAL A 184 -8.36 -0.12 5.25
C VAL A 184 -7.25 -1.13 5.51
N PHE A 185 -7.33 -2.33 4.92
CA PHE A 185 -6.30 -3.36 5.07
C PHE A 185 -4.95 -2.88 4.54
N LYS A 186 -4.89 -2.29 3.34
CA LYS A 186 -3.68 -1.69 2.76
C LYS A 186 -3.09 -0.61 3.68
N ALA A 187 -3.93 0.32 4.15
CA ALA A 187 -3.47 1.44 4.98
C ALA A 187 -2.95 0.98 6.36
N MET A 188 -3.43 -0.14 6.90
CA MET A 188 -2.89 -0.74 8.12
C MET A 188 -1.62 -1.56 7.89
N THR A 189 -1.59 -2.33 6.80
CA THR A 189 -0.50 -3.29 6.54
C THR A 189 0.80 -2.61 6.12
N ILE A 190 0.74 -1.45 5.48
CA ILE A 190 1.95 -0.75 5.03
C ILE A 190 2.85 -0.32 6.21
N PRO A 191 2.34 0.41 7.24
CA PRO A 191 3.14 0.71 8.42
C PRO A 191 3.71 -0.53 9.11
N VAL A 192 2.92 -1.61 9.20
CA VAL A 192 3.36 -2.88 9.78
C VAL A 192 4.47 -3.54 8.96
N SER A 193 4.34 -3.55 7.63
CA SER A 193 5.40 -4.09 6.76
C SER A 193 6.69 -3.29 6.87
N SER A 194 6.59 -1.96 7.01
CA SER A 194 7.77 -1.11 7.20
C SER A 194 8.41 -1.30 8.58
N THR A 195 7.62 -1.55 9.64
CA THR A 195 8.22 -1.89 10.94
C THR A 195 8.91 -3.24 10.90
N PHE A 196 8.33 -4.26 10.23
CA PHE A 196 8.99 -5.55 10.05
C PHE A 196 10.31 -5.44 9.27
N MET A 197 10.33 -4.67 8.18
CA MET A 197 11.56 -4.43 7.42
C MET A 197 12.64 -3.74 8.28
N PHE A 198 12.24 -2.76 9.10
CA PHE A 198 13.15 -2.11 10.02
C PHE A 198 13.69 -3.05 11.11
N MET A 199 12.83 -3.89 11.70
CA MET A 199 13.26 -4.91 12.67
C MET A 199 14.26 -5.88 12.05
N PHE A 200 14.01 -6.33 10.82
CA PHE A 200 14.92 -7.20 10.09
C PHE A 200 16.26 -6.51 9.82
N MET A 201 16.24 -5.26 9.34
CA MET A 201 17.47 -4.49 9.13
C MET A 201 18.24 -4.27 10.43
N TRP A 202 17.56 -4.04 11.56
CA TRP A 202 18.21 -3.87 12.86
C TRP A 202 18.91 -5.17 13.29
N LEU A 203 18.27 -6.33 13.10
CA LEU A 203 18.88 -7.62 13.45
C LEU A 203 20.06 -8.00 12.54
N VAL A 204 19.95 -7.75 11.23
CA VAL A 204 20.90 -8.26 10.23
C VAL A 204 22.01 -7.24 9.91
N LEU A 205 21.71 -5.94 9.95
CA LEU A 205 22.60 -4.85 9.56
C LEU A 205 22.59 -3.69 10.58
N PRO A 206 22.92 -3.95 11.87
CA PRO A 206 22.93 -2.90 12.89
C PRO A 206 23.89 -1.75 12.54
N ASP A 207 25.06 -2.07 11.97
CA ASP A 207 26.09 -1.10 11.59
C ASP A 207 25.60 -0.14 10.48
N PHE A 208 24.78 -0.63 9.55
CA PHE A 208 24.24 0.20 8.47
C PHE A 208 23.22 1.22 8.97
N LEU A 209 22.41 0.83 9.95
CA LEU A 209 21.43 1.75 10.55
C LEU A 209 22.10 2.78 11.46
N GLY A 210 23.36 2.57 11.86
CA GLY A 210 24.12 3.50 12.70
C GLY A 210 23.38 3.85 14.00
N ILE A 211 22.60 2.90 14.53
CA ILE A 211 21.76 3.13 15.71
C ILE A 211 22.66 3.07 16.93
N ASP A 212 23.13 4.25 17.33
CA ASP A 212 23.84 4.40 18.60
C ASP A 212 22.80 4.60 19.71
N ILE A 213 22.65 3.59 20.57
CA ILE A 213 21.60 3.50 21.61
C ILE A 213 22.21 3.90 22.97
N SER A 214 23.49 4.24 22.99
CA SER A 214 24.22 4.66 24.20
C SER A 214 23.58 5.88 24.88
N ASN A 215 22.95 6.76 24.11
CA ASN A 215 22.29 7.96 24.62
C ASN A 215 20.78 7.92 24.37
N LYS A 216 20.00 8.12 25.44
CA LYS A 216 18.53 8.20 25.38
C LYS A 216 18.01 9.27 24.40
N ALA A 217 18.74 10.37 24.18
CA ALA A 217 18.38 11.36 23.17
C ALA A 217 18.46 10.80 21.74
N MET A 218 19.43 9.91 21.49
CA MET A 218 19.59 9.26 20.19
C MET A 218 18.53 8.19 19.95
N ILE A 219 18.04 7.53 21.01
CA ILE A 219 16.86 6.66 20.95
C ILE A 219 15.62 7.45 20.51
N LEU A 220 15.41 8.66 21.03
CA LEU A 220 14.29 9.51 20.62
C LEU A 220 14.41 9.91 19.14
N ASN A 221 15.62 10.26 18.69
CA ASN A 221 15.86 10.71 17.32
C ASN A 221 15.68 9.58 16.30
N THR A 222 16.20 8.39 16.61
CA THR A 222 16.01 7.17 15.79
C THR A 222 14.55 6.76 15.76
N ALA A 223 13.82 6.88 16.87
CA ALA A 223 12.38 6.66 16.92
C ALA A 223 11.58 7.66 16.08
N LEU A 224 11.92 8.94 16.14
CA LEU A 224 11.26 9.98 15.33
C LEU A 224 11.53 9.76 13.83
N PHE A 225 12.78 9.48 13.46
CA PHE A 225 13.14 9.18 12.08
C PHE A 225 12.41 7.93 11.57
N SER A 226 12.52 6.80 12.27
CA SER A 226 11.87 5.54 11.88
C SER A 226 10.35 5.70 11.81
N GLY A 227 9.73 6.39 12.75
CA GLY A 227 8.31 6.71 12.74
C GLY A 227 7.87 7.50 11.50
N THR A 228 8.67 8.48 11.04
CA THR A 228 8.34 9.24 9.82
C THR A 228 8.38 8.37 8.57
N VAL A 229 9.28 7.37 8.53
CA VAL A 229 9.35 6.38 7.45
C VAL A 229 8.12 5.47 7.48
N PHE A 230 7.77 4.93 8.65
CA PHE A 230 6.65 4.01 8.81
C PHE A 230 5.30 4.61 8.41
N PHE A 231 5.08 5.88 8.75
CA PHE A 231 3.81 6.58 8.56
C PHE A 231 3.83 7.58 7.39
N SER A 232 4.84 7.51 6.53
CA SER A 232 4.95 8.36 5.33
C SER A 232 3.80 8.16 4.34
N ASN A 233 3.22 6.95 4.30
CA ASN A 233 2.15 6.63 3.36
C ASN A 233 0.76 7.10 3.86
N LYS A 234 -0.17 7.30 2.92
CA LYS A 234 -1.55 7.74 3.17
C LYS A 234 -2.23 6.85 4.21
N GLY A 235 -2.57 7.42 5.37
CA GLY A 235 -3.26 6.72 6.45
C GLY A 235 -4.76 6.58 6.22
N ILE A 236 -5.44 5.86 7.11
CA ILE A 236 -6.90 5.65 6.99
C ILE A 236 -7.67 6.96 7.13
N ASN A 237 -7.20 7.88 7.97
CA ASN A 237 -7.78 9.22 8.10
C ASN A 237 -7.80 9.97 6.77
N PHE A 238 -6.73 9.85 5.99
CA PHE A 238 -6.63 10.45 4.67
C PHE A 238 -7.74 9.92 3.76
N TYR A 239 -7.86 8.60 3.60
CA TYR A 239 -8.91 8.00 2.78
C TYR A 239 -10.32 8.34 3.28
N PHE A 240 -10.55 8.26 4.59
CA PHE A 240 -11.86 8.58 5.15
C PHE A 240 -12.27 10.03 4.87
N LEU A 241 -11.39 11.01 5.09
CA LEU A 241 -11.75 12.42 4.94
C LEU A 241 -11.82 12.89 3.47
N THR A 242 -11.04 12.28 2.59
CA THR A 242 -11.05 12.57 1.14
C THR A 242 -12.25 11.95 0.42
N LEU A 243 -12.64 10.71 0.78
CA LEU A 243 -13.70 9.97 0.08
C LEU A 243 -15.10 10.20 0.66
N ASN A 244 -15.20 10.75 1.87
CA ASN A 244 -16.50 10.98 2.49
C ASN A 244 -17.23 12.15 1.83
N LYS A 245 -18.24 11.81 1.04
CA LYS A 245 -19.15 12.75 0.36
C LYS A 245 -20.41 13.02 1.17
N ASP A 246 -20.62 12.35 2.29
CA ASP A 246 -21.86 12.43 3.05
C ASP A 246 -21.92 13.63 3.99
N PHE A 247 -20.80 14.35 4.18
CA PHE A 247 -20.72 15.47 5.11
C PHE A 247 -21.79 16.57 4.89
N PRO A 248 -22.11 17.00 3.66
CA PRO A 248 -23.23 17.92 3.42
C PRO A 248 -24.58 17.34 3.85
N TYR A 249 -24.83 16.05 3.57
CA TYR A 249 -26.08 15.37 3.96
C TYR A 249 -26.19 15.18 5.47
N LEU A 250 -25.10 14.80 6.14
CA LEU A 250 -25.03 14.69 7.60
C LEU A 250 -25.30 16.04 8.27
N LYS A 251 -24.82 17.14 7.66
CA LYS A 251 -25.13 18.50 8.11
C LYS A 251 -26.61 18.83 7.96
N ALA A 252 -27.23 18.44 6.84
CA ALA A 252 -28.67 18.64 6.60
C ALA A 252 -29.55 17.86 7.59
N VAL A 253 -29.12 16.67 8.01
CA VAL A 253 -29.79 15.85 9.03
C VAL A 253 -29.56 16.39 10.46
N GLY A 254 -28.83 17.50 10.63
CA GLY A 254 -28.59 18.12 11.93
C GLY A 254 -27.46 17.48 12.75
N VAL A 255 -26.64 16.61 12.15
CA VAL A 255 -25.49 16.03 12.83
C VAL A 255 -24.40 17.09 12.99
N ASN A 256 -23.91 17.27 14.22
CA ASN A 256 -22.77 18.14 14.47
C ASN A 256 -21.48 17.53 13.87
N LEU A 257 -21.12 18.00 12.67
CA LEU A 257 -19.96 17.53 11.90
C LEU A 257 -18.66 17.63 12.68
N ASN A 258 -18.46 18.66 13.49
CA ASN A 258 -17.23 18.82 14.27
C ASN A 258 -17.07 17.68 15.29
N LYS A 259 -18.13 17.40 16.06
CA LYS A 259 -18.13 16.29 17.04
C LYS A 259 -18.01 14.94 16.35
N PHE A 260 -18.66 14.77 15.20
CA PHE A 260 -18.63 13.56 14.40
C PHE A 260 -17.22 13.25 13.87
N ILE A 261 -16.60 14.22 13.18
CA ILE A 261 -15.27 14.10 12.59
C ILE A 261 -14.22 13.88 13.69
N LYS A 262 -14.27 14.67 14.79
CA LYS A 262 -13.32 14.56 15.90
C LYS A 262 -13.30 13.17 16.52
N LYS A 263 -14.48 12.60 16.81
CA LYS A 263 -14.58 11.26 17.40
C LYS A 263 -14.01 10.18 16.48
N ARG A 264 -14.22 10.31 15.17
CA ARG A 264 -13.77 9.35 14.16
C ARG A 264 -12.26 9.39 13.95
N ILE A 265 -11.71 10.59 13.72
CA ILE A 265 -10.26 10.77 13.53
C ILE A 265 -9.51 10.26 14.77
N TRP A 266 -10.00 10.57 15.97
CA TRP A 266 -9.35 10.07 17.19
C TRP A 266 -9.36 8.54 17.28
N SER A 267 -10.50 7.90 16.98
CA SER A 267 -10.57 6.43 16.95
C SER A 267 -9.65 5.82 15.91
N LEU A 268 -9.51 6.45 14.74
CA LEU A 268 -8.67 5.96 13.66
C LEU A 268 -7.19 6.11 13.96
N ASN A 269 -6.80 7.26 14.55
CA ASN A 269 -5.43 7.50 15.01
C ASN A 269 -4.96 6.41 15.97
N LEU A 270 -5.80 6.08 16.96
CA LEU A 270 -5.48 5.03 17.94
C LEU A 270 -5.21 3.70 17.27
N ILE A 271 -6.09 3.27 16.36
CA ILE A 271 -5.93 1.96 15.71
C ILE A 271 -4.68 1.95 14.82
N SER A 272 -4.38 3.04 14.11
CA SER A 272 -3.19 3.10 13.25
C SER A 272 -1.86 3.11 14.01
N ILE A 273 -1.82 3.63 15.24
CA ILE A 273 -0.61 3.63 16.07
C ILE A 273 -0.44 2.28 16.79
N LEU A 274 -1.54 1.73 17.33
CA LEU A 274 -1.51 0.54 18.18
C LEU A 274 -0.88 -0.68 17.49
N ILE A 275 -1.21 -0.92 16.22
CA ILE A 275 -0.77 -2.13 15.53
C ILE A 275 0.77 -2.11 15.34
N PRO A 276 1.39 -1.06 14.76
CA PRO A 276 2.85 -0.96 14.71
C PRO A 276 3.51 -0.92 16.09
N SER A 277 2.94 -0.20 17.06
CA SER A 277 3.56 -0.06 18.39
C SER A 277 3.64 -1.38 19.15
N ILE A 278 2.61 -2.23 19.04
CA ILE A 278 2.62 -3.57 19.67
C ILE A 278 3.74 -4.42 19.08
N SER A 279 3.91 -4.39 17.75
CA SER A 279 5.00 -5.15 17.10
C SER A 279 6.39 -4.69 17.57
N LEU A 280 6.60 -3.37 17.67
CA LEU A 280 7.86 -2.78 18.12
C LEU A 280 8.14 -3.06 19.60
N TYR A 281 7.12 -3.07 20.45
CA TYR A 281 7.26 -3.42 21.86
C TYR A 281 7.84 -4.83 22.04
N PHE A 282 7.24 -5.83 21.39
CA PHE A 282 7.70 -7.21 21.48
C PHE A 282 9.12 -7.39 20.93
N PHE A 283 9.44 -6.70 19.84
CA PHE A 283 10.76 -6.73 19.22
C PHE A 283 11.85 -6.13 20.13
N LEU A 284 11.62 -4.93 20.68
CA LEU A 284 12.60 -4.30 21.56
C LEU A 284 12.76 -5.05 22.88
N ASN A 285 11.68 -5.66 23.38
CA ASN A 285 11.75 -6.55 24.54
C ASN A 285 12.56 -7.81 24.24
N TYR A 286 12.43 -8.38 23.03
CA TYR A 286 13.25 -9.51 22.57
C TYR A 286 14.74 -9.17 22.51
N LEU A 287 15.10 -7.94 22.13
CA LEU A 287 16.48 -7.45 22.15
C LEU A 287 17.02 -7.13 23.56
N GLY A 288 16.19 -7.25 24.60
CA GLY A 288 16.60 -7.06 26.00
C GLY A 288 16.68 -5.59 26.44
N TYR A 289 16.00 -4.66 25.75
CA TYR A 289 15.99 -3.25 26.18
C TYR A 289 15.19 -3.02 27.46
N GLY A 290 15.64 -2.06 28.27
CA GLY A 290 14.93 -1.65 29.48
C GLY A 290 13.59 -0.97 29.17
N PHE A 291 12.64 -1.09 30.10
CA PHE A 291 11.29 -0.50 29.95
C PHE A 291 11.29 0.99 29.59
N ILE A 292 12.22 1.76 30.18
CA ILE A 292 12.34 3.21 29.92
C ILE A 292 12.72 3.47 28.47
N ASP A 293 13.65 2.71 27.92
CA ASP A 293 14.14 2.91 26.55
C ASP A 293 13.08 2.47 25.52
N ILE A 294 12.38 1.37 25.80
CA ILE A 294 11.23 0.92 25.00
C ILE A 294 10.13 1.98 24.99
N SER A 295 9.77 2.51 26.16
CA SER A 295 8.71 3.52 26.26
C SER A 295 9.07 4.82 25.54
N LEU A 296 10.34 5.23 25.62
CA LEU A 296 10.85 6.41 24.93
C LEU A 296 10.89 6.23 23.40
N PHE A 297 11.24 5.04 22.93
CA PHE A 297 11.20 4.70 21.50
C PHE A 297 9.75 4.72 20.97
N LEU A 298 8.82 4.04 21.65
CA LEU A 298 7.41 4.04 21.26
C LEU A 298 6.80 5.43 21.30
N PHE A 299 7.20 6.24 22.29
CA PHE A 299 6.80 7.64 22.36
C PHE A 299 7.28 8.46 21.16
N GLY A 300 8.55 8.34 20.76
CA GLY A 300 9.09 8.99 19.56
C GLY A 300 8.35 8.57 18.29
N VAL A 301 8.07 7.29 18.11
CA VAL A 301 7.29 6.77 16.97
C VAL A 301 5.86 7.37 16.95
N SER A 302 5.23 7.50 18.12
CA SER A 302 3.89 8.11 18.23
C SER A 302 3.89 9.59 17.89
N LEU A 303 4.93 10.34 18.29
CA LEU A 303 5.11 11.75 17.94
C LEU A 303 5.27 11.92 16.42
N ALA A 304 6.11 11.09 15.80
CA ALA A 304 6.29 11.07 14.35
C ALA A 304 4.96 10.77 13.61
N TYR A 305 4.15 9.85 14.12
CA TYR A 305 2.81 9.60 13.57
C TYR A 305 1.95 10.87 13.56
N PHE A 306 1.88 11.62 14.66
CA PHE A 306 1.08 12.84 14.72
C PHE A 306 1.61 13.92 13.78
N LEU A 307 2.92 14.03 13.62
CA LEU A 307 3.52 14.94 12.63
C LEU A 307 3.09 14.57 11.21
N CYS A 308 3.26 13.30 10.81
CA CYS A 308 2.85 12.80 9.49
C CYS A 308 1.34 12.95 9.27
N GLN A 309 0.53 12.66 10.28
CA GLN A 309 -0.92 12.79 10.19
C GLN A 309 -1.35 14.25 10.05
N GLY A 310 -0.67 15.19 10.71
CA GLY A 310 -0.88 16.63 10.54
C GLY A 310 -0.61 17.07 9.09
N ILE A 311 0.52 16.65 8.52
CA ILE A 311 0.87 16.91 7.12
C ILE A 311 -0.21 16.35 6.18
N GLN A 312 -0.65 15.10 6.40
CA GLN A 312 -1.71 14.48 5.60
C GLN A 312 -3.04 15.24 5.66
N MET A 313 -3.34 15.98 6.73
CA MET A 313 -4.55 16.81 6.80
C MET A 313 -4.55 17.95 5.77
N LEU A 314 -3.39 18.50 5.41
CA LEU A 314 -3.31 19.49 4.32
C LEU A 314 -3.58 18.85 2.97
N GLU A 315 -3.04 17.64 2.76
CA GLU A 315 -3.22 16.91 1.50
C GLU A 315 -4.69 16.60 1.27
N ILE A 316 -5.42 16.23 2.31
CA ILE A 316 -6.87 15.98 2.24
C ILE A 316 -7.58 17.17 1.59
N ILE A 317 -7.24 18.40 1.96
CA ILE A 317 -7.88 19.61 1.42
C ILE A 317 -7.59 19.76 -0.07
N ILE A 318 -6.38 19.42 -0.52
CA ILE A 318 -5.98 19.49 -1.93
C ILE A 318 -6.72 18.42 -2.73
N PHE A 319 -6.70 17.16 -2.27
CA PHE A 319 -7.30 16.04 -2.99
C PHE A 319 -8.83 16.10 -3.03
N ARG A 320 -9.46 16.68 -2.00
CA ARG A 320 -10.92 16.79 -1.94
C ARG A 320 -11.51 17.69 -3.03
N LYS A 321 -10.74 18.64 -3.56
CA LYS A 321 -11.15 19.47 -4.71
C LYS A 321 -11.48 18.66 -5.97
N TYR A 322 -10.90 17.47 -6.11
CA TYR A 322 -11.06 16.63 -7.30
C TYR A 322 -12.23 15.63 -7.21
N HIS A 323 -12.99 15.63 -6.11
CA HIS A 323 -14.24 14.86 -5.95
C HIS A 323 -14.19 13.36 -6.33
N PHE A 324 -13.11 12.66 -5.98
CA PHE A 324 -12.93 11.22 -6.28
C PHE A 324 -14.10 10.35 -5.82
N LYS A 325 -14.50 9.38 -6.65
CA LYS A 325 -15.58 8.43 -6.34
C LYS A 325 -15.08 7.27 -5.49
N ASN A 326 -13.87 6.78 -5.76
CA ASN A 326 -13.31 5.60 -5.10
C ASN A 326 -11.84 5.79 -4.73
N ALA A 327 -11.36 5.02 -3.75
CA ALA A 327 -9.95 4.99 -3.36
C ALA A 327 -9.00 4.60 -4.52
N LYS A 328 -9.48 3.86 -5.53
CA LYS A 328 -8.69 3.54 -6.72
C LYS A 328 -8.38 4.77 -7.55
N GLU A 329 -9.38 5.63 -7.77
CA GLU A 329 -9.20 6.87 -8.54
C GLU A 329 -8.23 7.78 -7.80
N LEU A 330 -8.37 7.87 -6.47
CA LEU A 330 -7.47 8.64 -5.61
C LEU A 330 -6.01 8.16 -5.63
N ASP A 331 -5.78 6.85 -5.76
CA ASP A 331 -4.44 6.25 -5.83
C ASP A 331 -3.83 6.31 -7.23
N ALA A 332 -4.66 6.20 -8.28
CA ALA A 332 -4.22 6.30 -9.67
C ALA A 332 -4.06 7.75 -10.13
N PHE A 333 -4.57 8.73 -9.38
CA PHE A 333 -4.55 10.12 -9.76
C PHE A 333 -3.13 10.69 -9.85
N SER A 334 -2.72 11.04 -11.07
CA SER A 334 -1.49 11.76 -11.32
C SER A 334 -1.68 13.24 -11.00
N ILE A 335 -1.14 13.65 -9.85
CA ILE A 335 -1.14 15.05 -9.43
C ILE A 335 -0.30 15.89 -10.41
N PRO A 336 -0.76 17.09 -10.83
CA PRO A 336 0.03 18.03 -11.61
C PRO A 336 1.39 18.30 -10.96
N ILE A 337 2.43 18.50 -11.77
CA ILE A 337 3.82 18.62 -11.30
C ILE A 337 3.96 19.73 -10.25
N ASN A 338 3.36 20.90 -10.47
CA ASN A 338 3.41 22.02 -9.51
C ASN A 338 2.85 21.63 -8.13
N THR A 339 1.70 20.98 -8.11
CA THR A 339 1.09 20.47 -6.87
C THR A 339 1.87 19.31 -6.24
N ARG A 340 2.64 18.57 -7.04
CA ARG A 340 3.52 17.52 -6.53
C ARG A 340 4.72 18.11 -5.80
N ILE A 341 5.35 19.14 -6.37
CA ILE A 341 6.48 19.85 -5.74
C ILE A 341 6.03 20.50 -4.42
N THR A 342 4.86 21.16 -4.40
CA THR A 342 4.35 21.75 -3.16
C THR A 342 4.09 20.70 -2.08
N LEU A 343 3.50 19.54 -2.44
CA LEU A 343 3.31 18.44 -1.51
C LEU A 343 4.63 17.88 -0.97
N TYR A 344 5.66 17.75 -1.81
CA TYR A 344 6.99 17.32 -1.36
C TYR A 344 7.59 18.30 -0.36
N ILE A 345 7.52 19.61 -0.61
CA ILE A 345 8.01 20.64 0.31
C ILE A 345 7.25 20.58 1.64
N ILE A 346 5.91 20.48 1.59
CA ILE A 346 5.05 20.41 2.78
C ILE A 346 5.34 19.14 3.60
N ARG A 347 5.69 18.02 2.96
CA ARG A 347 6.09 16.78 3.65
C ARG A 347 7.48 16.87 4.26
N PHE A 348 8.43 17.45 3.53
CA PHE A 348 9.85 17.39 3.86
C PHE A 348 10.23 18.42 4.92
N VAL A 349 9.78 19.67 4.79
CA VAL A 349 10.23 20.78 5.65
C VAL A 349 9.92 20.53 7.14
N PRO A 350 8.68 20.15 7.54
CA PRO A 350 8.38 19.96 8.96
C PRO A 350 9.16 18.79 9.60
N VAL A 351 9.41 17.73 8.81
CA VAL A 351 10.18 16.57 9.25
C VAL A 351 11.65 16.96 9.42
N MET A 352 12.24 17.64 8.45
CA MET A 352 13.63 18.09 8.53
C MET A 352 13.87 19.07 9.68
N VAL A 353 12.96 20.03 9.88
CA VAL A 353 13.06 20.97 11.00
C VAL A 353 13.02 20.22 12.34
N CYS A 354 12.12 19.24 12.50
CA CYS A 354 12.05 18.42 13.71
C CYS A 354 13.34 17.61 13.94
N LEU A 355 13.88 16.97 12.90
CA LEU A 355 15.10 16.16 13.01
C LEU A 355 16.35 17.00 13.27
N LEU A 356 16.53 18.10 12.54
CA LEU A 356 17.67 19.01 12.70
C LEU A 356 17.67 19.66 14.08
N PHE A 357 16.49 20.07 14.58
CA PHE A 357 16.38 20.66 15.89
C PHE A 357 16.81 19.69 17.01
N ASN A 358 16.55 18.40 16.83
CA ASN A 358 16.98 17.37 17.77
C ASN A 358 18.47 16.99 17.69
N GLN A 359 19.19 17.47 16.66
CA GLN A 359 20.65 17.34 16.57
C GLN A 359 21.37 18.48 17.31
N ILE A 360 20.67 19.56 17.67
CA ILE A 360 21.24 20.68 18.40
C ILE A 360 21.47 20.24 19.85
N LYS A 361 22.74 20.02 20.23
CA LYS A 361 23.17 19.57 21.57
C LYS A 361 22.93 20.56 22.72
N LEU A 362 22.18 21.65 22.49
CA LEU A 362 21.93 22.70 23.48
C LEU A 362 20.94 22.27 24.58
N PHE A 363 20.06 21.32 24.31
CA PHE A 363 19.01 20.90 25.24
C PHE A 363 19.24 19.48 25.77
N GLY A 364 19.09 19.29 27.07
CA GLY A 364 19.02 17.96 27.67
C GLY A 364 17.76 17.18 27.24
N LEU A 365 17.72 15.88 27.52
CA LEU A 365 16.64 14.97 27.10
C LEU A 365 15.22 15.49 27.40
N TRP A 366 14.99 16.02 28.60
CA TRP A 366 13.69 16.56 28.99
C TRP A 366 13.30 17.81 28.19
N GLY A 367 14.27 18.66 27.87
CA GLY A 367 14.07 19.82 26.99
C GLY A 367 13.70 19.39 25.58
N LEU A 368 14.41 18.38 25.03
CA LEU A 368 14.10 17.82 23.71
C LEU A 368 12.70 17.20 23.65
N ILE A 369 12.30 16.44 24.68
CA ILE A 369 10.94 15.86 24.75
C ILE A 369 9.90 16.97 24.75
N LEU A 370 10.05 17.99 25.59
CA LEU A 370 9.10 19.09 25.70
C LEU A 370 9.01 19.87 24.39
N LEU A 371 10.14 20.18 23.76
CA LEU A 371 10.20 20.91 22.49
C LEU A 371 9.52 20.12 21.36
N ASN A 372 9.77 18.82 21.25
CA ASN A 372 9.10 17.97 20.27
C ASN A 372 7.58 17.91 20.51
N ILE A 373 7.15 17.77 21.76
CA ILE A 373 5.72 17.82 22.11
C ILE A 373 5.10 19.13 21.66
N VAL A 374 5.72 20.27 21.99
CA VAL A 374 5.20 21.60 21.65
C VAL A 374 5.14 21.79 20.13
N TYR A 375 6.24 21.53 19.43
CA TYR A 375 6.33 21.70 17.97
C TYR A 375 5.31 20.85 17.23
N ILE A 376 5.26 19.54 17.51
CA ILE A 376 4.36 18.60 16.84
C ILE A 376 2.91 18.91 17.21
N SER A 377 2.63 19.30 18.46
CA SER A 377 1.28 19.69 18.88
C SER A 377 0.79 20.94 18.15
N ILE A 378 1.65 21.96 18.00
CA ILE A 378 1.32 23.19 17.26
C ILE A 378 0.99 22.85 15.80
N ILE A 379 1.84 22.07 15.14
CA ILE A 379 1.62 21.65 13.75
C ILE A 379 0.34 20.83 13.62
N TYR A 380 0.19 19.78 14.42
CA TYR A 380 -0.99 18.92 14.34
C TYR A 380 -2.29 19.69 14.62
N CYS A 381 -2.33 20.50 15.68
CA CYS A 381 -3.54 21.24 16.06
C CYS A 381 -3.88 22.34 15.05
N SER A 382 -2.88 23.07 14.55
CA SER A 382 -3.11 24.13 13.54
C SER A 382 -3.63 23.54 12.23
N LEU A 383 -3.00 22.49 11.72
CA LEU A 383 -3.41 21.83 10.49
C LEU A 383 -4.75 21.11 10.63
N TYR A 384 -5.02 20.50 11.77
CA TYR A 384 -6.32 19.90 12.08
C TYR A 384 -7.44 20.95 12.08
N ARG A 385 -7.25 22.08 12.77
CA ARG A 385 -8.24 23.18 12.80
C ARG A 385 -8.47 23.75 11.41
N TYR A 386 -7.41 23.93 10.64
CA TYR A 386 -7.48 24.41 9.27
C TYR A 386 -8.26 23.46 8.36
N MET A 387 -7.94 22.16 8.40
CA MET A 387 -8.66 21.11 7.68
C MET A 387 -10.14 21.09 8.05
N LEU A 388 -10.46 21.10 9.34
CA LEU A 388 -11.85 21.04 9.82
C LEU A 388 -12.67 22.25 9.35
N SER A 389 -12.09 23.46 9.39
CA SER A 389 -12.72 24.68 8.86
C SER A 389 -12.99 24.58 7.37
N LYS A 390 -12.01 24.12 6.58
CA LYS A 390 -12.16 24.01 5.12
C LYS A 390 -13.11 22.90 4.70
N VAL A 391 -13.10 21.76 5.38
CA VAL A 391 -14.04 20.65 5.14
C VAL A 391 -15.48 21.06 5.45
N ILE A 392 -15.71 21.71 6.61
CA ILE A 392 -17.07 22.11 7.01
C ILE A 392 -17.62 23.28 6.19
N LYS A 393 -16.76 24.21 5.73
CA LYS A 393 -17.17 25.36 4.89
C LYS A 393 -17.28 25.02 3.41
N GLY A 394 -16.41 24.14 2.89
CA GLY A 394 -16.38 23.78 1.46
C GLY A 394 -17.58 22.96 0.99
N ASP A 395 -18.31 22.35 1.92
CA ASP A 395 -19.44 21.45 1.66
C ASP A 395 -20.81 22.17 1.63
N ASN A 396 -20.84 23.50 1.61
CA ASN A 396 -22.10 24.26 1.67
C ASN A 396 -22.95 24.19 0.39
N HIS A 397 -22.45 23.62 -0.71
CA HIS A 397 -23.19 23.48 -1.96
C HIS A 397 -23.85 22.09 -2.03
N VAL A 398 -25.00 21.94 -1.38
CA VAL A 398 -25.90 20.81 -1.63
C VAL A 398 -26.75 21.17 -2.84
N HIS A 399 -26.40 20.64 -4.02
CA HIS A 399 -27.34 20.57 -5.12
C HIS A 399 -28.24 19.36 -4.86
N PHE A 400 -29.42 19.61 -4.30
CA PHE A 400 -30.49 18.62 -4.36
C PHE A 400 -30.87 18.48 -5.84
N ILE A 401 -30.57 17.32 -6.43
CA ILE A 401 -31.23 16.90 -7.66
C ILE A 401 -32.61 16.46 -7.21
N HIS A 402 -33.62 17.24 -7.61
CA HIS A 402 -35.00 17.01 -7.24
C HIS A 402 -35.62 15.84 -8.00
#